data_AF-A0A3C0G987-F1
#
_entry.id   AF-A0A3C0G987-F1
#
_cell.length_a   1.000
_cell.length_b   1.000
_cell.length_c   1.000
_cell.angle_alpha   90.00
_cell.angle_beta   90.00
_cell.angle_gamma   90.00
#
_symmetry.space_group_name_H-M   'P 1'
#
loop_
_entity.id
_entity.type
_entity.pdbx_description
1 polymer ?
#
loop_
_entity_poly.entity_id
_entity_poly.type
_entity_poly.pdbx_seq_one_letter_code
_entity_poly.pdbx_strand_id
1 'polypeptide(L)'
;MIPAEKAQKYIAQHQKPEVDRFEFRSFSQPYRRLGQILGRIKKEKYEYYNSNDFISEFDDPLTINPWLTEEGMRLGIQLFGVVQAPYLSAMWDFINTMPYQRSYDRKAFRSQPSEDILQNKLTIFSQFLYNSRVGFCGLSLQEHFQYSTYYPHGNSVFFAIVLQNSGDMFNELLNDILQGEDEIGGVSQDIIKALLLSEDEKHWEMVGKLLLAAQRQEGLRQSILESMDEAGLQSLKYMINVVLENDIIRFSSVVRAVNTWFGLNWEAPKKSVINRILELAHSLILN
;
A
#
# COMPACT_ATOMS: atom_id res chain seq x y z
N MET A 1 -17.15 5.86 -13.25
CA MET A 1 -16.29 4.77 -13.80
C MET A 1 -16.52 4.53 -15.29
N ILE A 2 -15.44 4.51 -16.07
CA ILE A 2 -15.42 4.11 -17.48
C ILE A 2 -15.30 2.58 -17.66
N PRO A 3 -15.59 2.01 -18.85
CA PRO A 3 -15.35 0.59 -19.11
C PRO A 3 -13.89 0.18 -18.92
N ALA A 4 -13.64 -0.99 -18.33
CA ALA A 4 -12.30 -1.47 -18.02
C ALA A 4 -11.37 -1.53 -19.25
N GLU A 5 -11.88 -1.96 -20.39
CA GLU A 5 -11.12 -2.00 -21.65
C GLU A 5 -10.63 -0.61 -22.09
N LYS A 6 -11.46 0.43 -21.90
CA LYS A 6 -11.10 1.82 -22.22
C LYS A 6 -9.99 2.29 -21.28
N ALA A 7 -10.09 1.97 -19.99
CA ALA A 7 -9.08 2.31 -19.00
C ALA A 7 -7.74 1.62 -19.28
N GLN A 8 -7.76 0.31 -19.51
CA GLN A 8 -6.57 -0.47 -19.85
C GLN A 8 -5.90 0.03 -21.13
N LYS A 9 -6.68 0.37 -22.16
CA LYS A 9 -6.16 0.95 -23.41
C LYS A 9 -5.51 2.32 -23.19
N TYR A 10 -6.01 3.12 -22.25
CA TYR A 10 -5.38 4.40 -21.91
C TYR A 10 -4.03 4.18 -21.23
N ILE A 11 -4.00 3.35 -20.18
CA ILE A 11 -2.78 3.05 -19.41
C ILE A 11 -1.71 2.42 -20.31
N ALA A 12 -2.08 1.49 -21.19
CA ALA A 12 -1.15 0.81 -22.08
C ALA A 12 -0.43 1.75 -23.09
N GLN A 13 -0.93 2.96 -23.34
CA GLN A 13 -0.23 3.95 -24.17
C GLN A 13 1.09 4.40 -23.54
N HIS A 14 1.21 4.26 -22.24
CA HIS A 14 2.39 4.62 -21.46
C HIS A 14 3.26 3.40 -21.09
N GLN A 15 2.91 2.21 -21.62
CA GLN A 15 3.62 0.98 -21.31
C GLN A 15 5.11 1.10 -21.70
N LYS A 16 5.98 0.62 -20.80
CA LYS A 16 7.41 0.50 -21.05
C LYS A 16 7.81 -0.98 -21.18
N PRO A 17 8.88 -1.30 -21.91
CA PRO A 17 9.44 -2.64 -21.92
C PRO A 17 9.76 -3.12 -20.50
N GLU A 18 9.76 -4.44 -20.33
CA GLU A 18 10.32 -5.08 -19.14
C GLU A 18 11.78 -4.63 -18.95
N VAL A 19 12.22 -4.61 -17.69
CA VAL A 19 13.57 -4.22 -17.32
C VAL A 19 14.58 -5.18 -17.94
N ASP A 20 15.49 -4.66 -18.74
CA ASP A 20 16.58 -5.45 -19.30
C ASP A 20 17.80 -5.52 -18.35
N ARG A 21 18.45 -6.68 -18.30
CA ARG A 21 19.55 -6.94 -17.36
C ARG A 21 20.79 -6.08 -17.61
N PHE A 22 20.93 -5.49 -18.78
CA PHE A 22 22.05 -4.64 -19.18
C PHE A 22 21.79 -3.14 -18.97
N GLU A 23 20.56 -2.75 -18.58
CA GLU A 23 20.19 -1.35 -18.30
C GLU A 23 21.00 -0.70 -17.17
N PHE A 24 21.64 -1.52 -16.32
CA PHE A 24 22.28 -1.07 -15.08
C PHE A 24 23.81 -1.05 -15.14
N ARG A 25 24.42 -1.15 -16.32
CA ARG A 25 25.89 -1.16 -16.47
C ARG A 25 26.56 0.14 -16.00
N SER A 26 25.85 1.27 -16.13
CA SER A 26 26.32 2.60 -15.74
C SER A 26 26.23 2.90 -14.23
N PHE A 27 25.64 1.98 -13.45
CA PHE A 27 25.51 2.11 -12.00
C PHE A 27 26.61 1.32 -11.29
N SER A 28 26.97 1.79 -10.10
CA SER A 28 27.80 1.08 -9.14
C SER A 28 27.17 -0.28 -8.78
N GLN A 29 27.99 -1.17 -8.23
CA GLN A 29 27.57 -2.55 -7.97
C GLN A 29 26.32 -2.64 -7.04
N PRO A 30 26.19 -1.88 -5.94
CA PRO A 30 25.00 -1.93 -5.09
C PRO A 30 23.72 -1.50 -5.83
N TYR A 31 23.77 -0.39 -6.57
CA TYR A 31 22.60 0.11 -7.32
C TYR A 31 22.26 -0.74 -8.54
N ARG A 32 23.26 -1.33 -9.18
CA ARG A 32 23.04 -2.36 -10.20
C ARG A 32 22.30 -3.54 -9.62
N ARG A 33 22.69 -3.99 -8.41
CA ARG A 33 22.01 -5.09 -7.74
C ARG A 33 20.58 -4.74 -7.37
N LEU A 34 20.36 -3.56 -6.80
CA LEU A 34 19.01 -3.06 -6.50
C LEU A 34 18.13 -3.06 -7.75
N GLY A 35 18.60 -2.51 -8.87
CA GLY A 35 17.86 -2.52 -10.14
C GLY A 35 17.51 -3.94 -10.63
N GLN A 36 18.44 -4.90 -10.48
CA GLN A 36 18.21 -6.30 -10.84
C GLN A 36 17.21 -7.02 -9.93
N ILE A 37 17.23 -6.73 -8.63
CA ILE A 37 16.25 -7.27 -7.67
C ILE A 37 14.86 -6.76 -8.03
N LEU A 38 14.72 -5.43 -8.17
CA LEU A 38 13.42 -4.81 -8.45
C LEU A 38 12.87 -5.22 -9.82
N GLY A 39 13.75 -5.31 -10.82
CA GLY A 39 13.42 -5.80 -12.16
C GLY A 39 13.15 -7.31 -12.23
N ARG A 40 13.24 -8.04 -11.10
CA ARG A 40 13.10 -9.51 -11.01
C ARG A 40 13.97 -10.23 -12.03
N ILE A 41 15.23 -9.81 -12.14
CA ILE A 41 16.20 -10.39 -13.06
C ILE A 41 16.70 -11.73 -12.52
N LYS A 42 16.77 -12.72 -13.42
CA LYS A 42 17.32 -14.04 -13.12
C LYS A 42 18.85 -14.01 -13.04
N LYS A 43 19.41 -14.67 -12.02
CA LYS A 43 20.82 -15.10 -11.97
C LYS A 43 21.01 -16.29 -12.89
N GLU A 44 20.14 -17.29 -12.69
CA GLU A 44 20.11 -18.59 -13.35
C GLU A 44 18.66 -19.01 -13.64
N LYS A 45 18.44 -20.22 -14.18
CA LYS A 45 17.13 -20.65 -14.70
C LYS A 45 15.97 -20.51 -13.69
N TYR A 46 16.23 -20.75 -12.41
CA TYR A 46 15.24 -20.75 -11.32
C TYR A 46 15.61 -19.84 -10.14
N GLU A 47 16.69 -19.06 -10.26
CA GLU A 47 17.16 -18.20 -9.18
C GLU A 47 17.11 -16.73 -9.60
N TYR A 48 16.46 -15.91 -8.79
CA TYR A 48 16.37 -14.47 -8.95
C TYR A 48 17.26 -13.76 -7.95
N TYR A 49 17.70 -12.55 -8.31
CA TYR A 49 18.27 -11.64 -7.32
C TYR A 49 17.24 -11.32 -6.24
N ASN A 50 17.67 -11.35 -4.98
CA ASN A 50 16.80 -11.26 -3.81
C ASN A 50 17.44 -10.42 -2.67
N SER A 51 16.79 -10.41 -1.51
CA SER A 51 17.24 -9.63 -0.33
C SER A 51 18.65 -10.00 0.14
N ASN A 52 19.08 -11.26 0.01
CA ASN A 52 20.45 -11.66 0.38
C ASN A 52 21.48 -10.97 -0.50
N ASP A 53 21.18 -10.79 -1.79
CA ASP A 53 22.07 -10.05 -2.69
C ASP A 53 22.11 -8.57 -2.34
N PHE A 54 21.00 -7.97 -1.90
CA PHE A 54 20.99 -6.60 -1.38
C PHE A 54 21.90 -6.48 -0.15
N ILE A 55 21.73 -7.38 0.82
CA ILE A 55 22.50 -7.42 2.07
C ILE A 55 23.99 -7.56 1.80
N SER A 56 24.38 -8.33 0.77
CA SER A 56 25.79 -8.53 0.43
C SER A 56 26.48 -7.32 -0.22
N GLU A 57 25.72 -6.36 -0.76
CA GLU A 57 26.27 -5.27 -1.57
C GLU A 57 26.14 -3.89 -0.90
N PHE A 58 25.17 -3.69 0.00
CA PHE A 58 24.97 -2.41 0.70
C PHE A 58 25.52 -2.44 2.13
N ASP A 59 26.17 -1.34 2.53
CA ASP A 59 26.49 -1.08 3.93
C ASP A 59 25.21 -0.79 4.74
N ASP A 60 25.20 -1.22 6.01
CA ASP A 60 24.04 -1.11 6.92
C ASP A 60 22.69 -1.50 6.27
N PRO A 61 22.60 -2.70 5.65
CA PRO A 61 21.56 -3.02 4.66
C PRO A 61 20.14 -3.07 5.23
N LEU A 62 19.99 -3.23 6.55
CA LEU A 62 18.69 -3.25 7.21
C LEU A 62 18.13 -1.85 7.47
N THR A 63 18.99 -0.84 7.47
CA THR A 63 18.64 0.54 7.87
C THR A 63 18.88 1.57 6.77
N ILE A 64 19.70 1.26 5.77
CA ILE A 64 19.97 2.16 4.66
C ILE A 64 18.69 2.51 3.88
N ASN A 65 18.61 3.76 3.43
CA ASN A 65 17.67 4.20 2.40
C ASN A 65 18.45 4.43 1.08
N PRO A 66 18.36 3.50 0.11
CA PRO A 66 19.13 3.61 -1.12
C PRO A 66 18.67 4.80 -2.00
N TRP A 67 17.47 5.32 -1.79
CA TRP A 67 16.90 6.38 -2.64
C TRP A 67 17.34 7.79 -2.26
N LEU A 68 18.01 7.97 -1.12
CA LEU A 68 18.51 9.28 -0.66
C LEU A 68 19.72 9.79 -1.46
N THR A 69 20.45 8.91 -2.12
CA THR A 69 21.66 9.30 -2.86
C THR A 69 21.33 9.81 -4.26
N GLU A 70 22.22 10.61 -4.85
CA GLU A 70 22.08 11.04 -6.25
C GLU A 70 22.01 9.84 -7.22
N GLU A 71 22.78 8.79 -6.96
CA GLU A 71 22.78 7.56 -7.77
C GLU A 71 21.45 6.80 -7.63
N GLY A 72 20.92 6.72 -6.41
CA GLY A 72 19.60 6.15 -6.11
C GLY A 72 18.47 6.89 -6.79
N MET A 73 18.49 8.23 -6.75
CA MET A 73 17.50 9.07 -7.44
C MET A 73 17.58 8.88 -8.96
N ARG A 74 18.79 8.83 -9.54
CA ARG A 74 18.98 8.51 -10.96
C ARG A 74 18.39 7.14 -11.32
N LEU A 75 18.66 6.11 -10.50
CA LEU A 75 18.08 4.77 -10.70
C LEU A 75 16.55 4.84 -10.60
N GLY A 76 16.03 5.56 -9.61
CA GLY A 76 14.60 5.78 -9.41
C GLY A 76 13.92 6.42 -10.62
N ILE A 77 14.52 7.48 -11.19
CA ILE A 77 14.02 8.13 -12.41
C ILE A 77 14.02 7.15 -13.59
N GLN A 78 15.09 6.37 -13.76
CA GLN A 78 15.17 5.37 -14.83
C GLN A 78 14.13 4.25 -14.66
N LEU A 79 13.89 3.81 -13.43
CA LEU A 79 13.00 2.69 -13.13
C LEU A 79 11.52 3.09 -13.14
N PHE A 80 11.18 4.18 -12.46
CA PHE A 80 9.81 4.55 -12.15
C PHE A 80 9.32 5.79 -12.91
N GLY A 81 10.24 6.65 -13.38
CA GLY A 81 9.90 7.91 -14.05
C GLY A 81 9.99 9.11 -13.11
N VAL A 82 9.98 10.31 -13.69
CA VAL A 82 10.20 11.58 -12.98
C VAL A 82 9.07 11.97 -12.03
N VAL A 83 7.86 11.46 -12.24
CA VAL A 83 6.70 11.75 -11.38
C VAL A 83 6.78 10.96 -10.08
N GLN A 84 7.19 9.68 -10.13
CA GLN A 84 7.20 8.77 -8.99
C GLN A 84 8.52 8.80 -8.23
N ALA A 85 9.65 9.00 -8.92
CA ALA A 85 10.98 8.98 -8.30
C ALA A 85 11.14 9.86 -7.05
N PRO A 86 10.59 11.09 -7.00
CA PRO A 86 10.68 11.95 -5.82
C PRO A 86 10.10 11.35 -4.53
N TYR A 87 9.19 10.38 -4.65
CA TYR A 87 8.49 9.78 -3.50
C TYR A 87 9.16 8.50 -2.99
N LEU A 88 10.11 7.92 -3.73
CA LEU A 88 10.70 6.60 -3.42
C LEU A 88 11.42 6.59 -2.06
N SER A 89 12.12 7.67 -1.72
CA SER A 89 12.80 7.77 -0.42
C SER A 89 11.80 7.76 0.74
N ALA A 90 10.74 8.58 0.66
CA ALA A 90 9.71 8.63 1.69
C ALA A 90 8.95 7.30 1.79
N MET A 91 8.63 6.66 0.66
CA MET A 91 8.02 5.33 0.64
C MET A 91 8.90 4.30 1.35
N TRP A 92 10.20 4.30 1.09
CA TRP A 92 11.13 3.36 1.70
C TRP A 92 11.17 3.49 3.22
N ASP A 93 11.23 4.72 3.73
CA ASP A 93 11.26 4.95 5.18
C ASP A 93 9.91 4.67 5.83
N PHE A 94 8.80 5.04 5.17
CA PHE A 94 7.46 4.81 5.68
C PHE A 94 7.12 3.33 5.86
N ILE A 95 7.64 2.43 5.02
CA ILE A 95 7.43 0.99 5.22
C ILE A 95 8.00 0.50 6.56
N ASN A 96 8.99 1.19 7.17
CA ASN A 96 9.47 0.84 8.51
C ASN A 96 8.44 1.13 9.62
N THR A 97 7.47 2.00 9.39
CA THR A 97 6.45 2.39 10.38
C THR A 97 5.16 1.57 10.24
N MET A 98 5.01 0.84 9.13
CA MET A 98 3.86 -0.01 8.86
C MET A 98 3.89 -1.29 9.73
N PRO A 99 2.72 -1.91 9.98
CA PRO A 99 2.68 -3.19 10.69
C PRO A 99 3.36 -4.31 9.90
N TYR A 100 3.64 -5.45 10.54
CA TYR A 100 4.29 -6.61 9.96
C TYR A 100 3.37 -7.28 8.94
N GLN A 101 3.73 -7.19 7.65
CA GLN A 101 2.89 -7.69 6.56
C GLN A 101 3.53 -8.86 5.80
N ARG A 102 3.37 -10.11 6.24
CA ARG A 102 3.86 -11.27 5.47
C ARG A 102 2.72 -12.17 4.98
N SER A 103 2.25 -11.99 3.74
CA SER A 103 1.25 -12.86 3.09
C SER A 103 0.04 -13.21 3.97
N TYR A 104 -0.09 -14.47 4.42
CA TYR A 104 -1.17 -14.91 5.31
C TYR A 104 -0.86 -14.68 6.79
N ASP A 105 0.40 -14.42 7.12
CA ASP A 105 0.95 -14.16 8.45
C ASP A 105 0.95 -12.66 8.79
N ARG A 106 0.12 -11.86 8.10
CA ARG A 106 -0.06 -10.43 8.40
C ARG A 106 -0.51 -10.23 9.85
N LYS A 107 0.07 -9.24 10.53
CA LYS A 107 -0.25 -8.86 11.91
C LYS A 107 -0.21 -7.33 12.04
N ALA A 108 -1.13 -6.76 12.81
CA ALA A 108 -1.14 -5.32 13.12
C ALA A 108 -0.03 -4.89 14.12
N PHE A 109 1.08 -5.63 14.23
CA PHE A 109 2.21 -5.32 15.11
C PHE A 109 3.38 -4.77 14.32
N ARG A 110 4.07 -3.76 14.84
CA ARG A 110 5.27 -3.20 14.21
C ARG A 110 6.51 -4.01 14.62
N SER A 111 7.42 -4.20 13.69
CA SER A 111 8.73 -4.80 13.96
C SER A 111 9.84 -3.76 13.80
N GLN A 112 10.95 -3.94 14.52
CA GLN A 112 12.17 -3.17 14.27
C GLN A 112 12.74 -3.51 12.88
N PRO A 113 13.59 -2.65 12.29
CA PRO A 113 14.31 -2.96 11.05
C PRO A 113 14.89 -4.38 11.07
N SER A 114 14.53 -5.17 10.06
CA SER A 114 14.85 -6.60 9.98
C SER A 114 14.94 -7.06 8.53
N GLU A 115 15.52 -8.24 8.30
CA GLU A 115 15.57 -8.86 6.98
C GLU A 115 14.17 -9.07 6.38
N ASP A 116 13.18 -9.42 7.22
CA ASP A 116 11.78 -9.55 6.80
C ASP A 116 11.22 -8.21 6.29
N ILE A 117 11.48 -7.09 6.99
CA ILE A 117 11.06 -5.76 6.52
C ILE A 117 11.76 -5.44 5.20
N LEU A 118 13.07 -5.67 5.08
CA LEU A 118 13.82 -5.43 3.86
C LEU A 118 13.25 -6.23 2.68
N GLN A 119 12.98 -7.53 2.88
CA GLN A 119 12.35 -8.37 1.87
C GLN A 119 10.97 -7.82 1.45
N ASN A 120 10.19 -7.31 2.40
CA ASN A 120 8.92 -6.66 2.12
C ASN A 120 9.08 -5.39 1.30
N LYS A 121 10.03 -4.52 1.64
CA LYS A 121 10.34 -3.31 0.85
C LYS A 121 10.66 -3.67 -0.59
N LEU A 122 11.56 -4.64 -0.79
CA LEU A 122 11.94 -5.07 -2.13
C LEU A 122 10.76 -5.67 -2.91
N THR A 123 9.87 -6.42 -2.23
CA THR A 123 8.63 -6.94 -2.82
C THR A 123 7.70 -5.82 -3.26
N ILE A 124 7.42 -4.85 -2.37
CA ILE A 124 6.56 -3.69 -2.64
C ILE A 124 7.11 -2.89 -3.81
N PHE A 125 8.40 -2.57 -3.82
CA PHE A 125 9.03 -1.81 -4.90
C PHE A 125 9.08 -2.59 -6.22
N SER A 126 9.23 -3.92 -6.20
CA SER A 126 9.15 -4.75 -7.41
C SER A 126 7.74 -4.73 -8.00
N GLN A 127 6.71 -4.81 -7.15
CA GLN A 127 5.31 -4.71 -7.60
C GLN A 127 5.00 -3.30 -8.13
N PHE A 128 5.47 -2.27 -7.44
CA PHE A 128 5.34 -0.89 -7.88
C PHE A 128 6.03 -0.66 -9.24
N LEU A 129 7.20 -1.28 -9.44
CA LEU A 129 7.92 -1.22 -10.71
C LEU A 129 7.15 -1.96 -11.82
N TYR A 130 6.55 -3.11 -11.53
CA TYR A 130 5.68 -3.80 -12.47
C TYR A 130 4.52 -2.91 -12.93
N ASN A 131 3.81 -2.25 -12.00
CA ASN A 131 2.72 -1.32 -12.32
C ASN A 131 3.22 -0.14 -13.16
N SER A 132 4.39 0.41 -12.82
CA SER A 132 5.09 1.43 -13.60
C SER A 132 5.29 0.98 -15.06
N ARG A 133 5.74 -0.26 -15.30
CA ARG A 133 5.96 -0.82 -16.66
C ARG A 133 4.67 -1.08 -17.43
N VAL A 134 3.59 -1.47 -16.76
CA VAL A 134 2.27 -1.63 -17.41
C VAL A 134 1.75 -0.29 -17.98
N GLY A 135 2.18 0.84 -17.42
CA GLY A 135 1.90 2.17 -17.96
C GLY A 135 1.73 3.26 -16.91
N PHE A 136 1.69 2.92 -15.63
CA PHE A 136 1.49 3.92 -14.56
C PHE A 136 2.62 4.96 -14.47
N CYS A 137 3.81 4.68 -15.01
CA CYS A 137 4.89 5.66 -15.03
C CYS A 137 4.62 6.90 -15.91
N GLY A 138 3.68 6.82 -16.84
CA GLY A 138 3.29 7.96 -17.69
C GLY A 138 2.11 8.76 -17.16
N LEU A 139 1.47 8.29 -16.08
CA LEU A 139 0.30 8.93 -15.50
C LEU A 139 0.69 10.05 -14.53
N SER A 140 -0.14 11.09 -14.49
CA SER A 140 -0.13 12.12 -13.44
C SER A 140 -0.60 11.54 -12.09
N LEU A 141 -0.33 12.26 -11.00
CA LEU A 141 -0.76 11.84 -9.66
C LEU A 141 -2.29 11.70 -9.54
N GLN A 142 -3.06 12.56 -10.18
CA GLN A 142 -4.52 12.46 -10.23
C GLN A 142 -4.97 11.16 -10.93
N GLU A 143 -4.37 10.87 -12.10
CA GLU A 143 -4.68 9.66 -12.85
C GLU A 143 -4.29 8.39 -12.09
N HIS A 144 -3.24 8.43 -11.28
CA HIS A 144 -2.89 7.33 -10.38
C HIS A 144 -4.08 6.93 -9.49
N PHE A 145 -4.78 7.89 -8.90
CA PHE A 145 -5.99 7.62 -8.12
C PHE A 145 -7.15 7.16 -9.01
N GLN A 146 -7.46 7.88 -10.09
CA GLN A 146 -8.59 7.56 -10.97
C GLN A 146 -8.47 6.17 -11.62
N TYR A 147 -7.26 5.73 -11.96
CA TYR A 147 -7.06 4.45 -12.62
C TYR A 147 -6.80 3.27 -11.66
N SER A 148 -6.71 3.54 -10.35
CA SER A 148 -6.36 2.53 -9.34
C SER A 148 -7.31 1.33 -9.34
N THR A 149 -8.63 1.54 -9.51
CA THR A 149 -9.62 0.44 -9.49
C THR A 149 -9.45 -0.57 -10.62
N TYR A 150 -8.75 -0.22 -11.71
CA TYR A 150 -8.54 -1.10 -12.87
C TYR A 150 -7.29 -1.97 -12.74
N TYR A 151 -6.39 -1.59 -11.84
CA TYR A 151 -5.17 -2.32 -11.48
C TYR A 151 -5.00 -2.28 -9.96
N PRO A 152 -5.88 -2.97 -9.22
CA PRO A 152 -5.79 -2.98 -7.76
C PRO A 152 -4.51 -3.70 -7.33
N HIS A 153 -4.04 -3.33 -6.14
CA HIS A 153 -2.91 -3.90 -5.42
C HIS A 153 -1.54 -3.37 -5.87
N GLY A 154 -0.86 -2.66 -4.97
CA GLY A 154 0.56 -2.34 -5.06
C GLY A 154 0.89 -0.85 -5.13
N ASN A 155 -0.12 0.02 -5.02
CA ASN A 155 0.08 1.48 -5.05
C ASN A 155 -0.30 2.16 -3.73
N SER A 156 -0.86 1.45 -2.75
CA SER A 156 -1.29 2.03 -1.46
C SER A 156 -0.22 2.84 -0.73
N VAL A 157 1.03 2.34 -0.67
CA VAL A 157 2.15 3.04 -0.03
C VAL A 157 2.52 4.31 -0.79
N PHE A 158 2.55 4.25 -2.12
CA PHE A 158 2.81 5.42 -2.96
C PHE A 158 1.73 6.49 -2.75
N PHE A 159 0.46 6.09 -2.77
CA PHE A 159 -0.67 6.98 -2.53
C PHE A 159 -0.64 7.60 -1.14
N ALA A 160 -0.36 6.82 -0.10
CA ALA A 160 -0.24 7.34 1.27
C ALA A 160 0.81 8.46 1.36
N ILE A 161 1.98 8.24 0.77
CA ILE A 161 3.04 9.25 0.71
C ILE A 161 2.62 10.47 -0.12
N VAL A 162 1.95 10.29 -1.26
CA VAL A 162 1.43 11.41 -2.04
C VAL A 162 0.46 12.25 -1.21
N LEU A 163 -0.46 11.62 -0.47
CA LEU A 163 -1.43 12.31 0.39
C LEU A 163 -0.75 13.09 1.53
N GLN A 164 0.22 12.48 2.21
CA GLN A 164 1.01 13.14 3.26
C GLN A 164 1.75 14.39 2.77
N ASN A 165 2.09 14.46 1.47
CA ASN A 165 2.88 15.55 0.89
C ASN A 165 2.07 16.55 0.06
N SER A 166 0.77 16.32 -0.14
CA SER A 166 -0.07 17.14 -1.02
C SER A 166 -1.12 18.00 -0.29
N GLY A 167 -1.19 17.89 1.03
CA GLY A 167 -2.23 18.56 1.82
C GLY A 167 -3.62 18.13 1.33
N ASP A 168 -4.52 19.09 1.15
CA ASP A 168 -5.91 18.82 0.75
C ASP A 168 -6.10 18.68 -0.78
N MET A 169 -5.03 18.70 -1.58
CA MET A 169 -5.11 18.80 -3.06
C MET A 169 -5.95 17.71 -3.72
N PHE A 170 -5.98 16.49 -3.16
CA PHE A 170 -6.72 15.36 -3.72
C PHE A 170 -8.02 15.04 -2.98
N ASN A 171 -8.41 15.81 -1.96
CA ASN A 171 -9.54 15.46 -1.10
C ASN A 171 -10.87 15.45 -1.85
N GLU A 172 -11.08 16.42 -2.74
CA GLU A 172 -12.29 16.50 -3.58
C GLU A 172 -12.36 15.29 -4.53
N LEU A 173 -11.28 15.04 -5.29
CA LEU A 173 -11.16 13.88 -6.17
C LEU A 173 -11.43 12.56 -5.43
N LEU A 174 -10.80 12.37 -4.28
CA LEU A 174 -10.97 11.16 -3.48
C LEU A 174 -12.40 11.04 -2.97
N ASN A 175 -13.02 12.13 -2.52
CA ASN A 175 -14.42 12.13 -2.13
C ASN A 175 -15.33 11.72 -3.30
N ASP A 176 -15.13 12.30 -4.48
CA ASP A 176 -15.91 11.98 -5.67
C ASP A 176 -15.75 10.51 -6.07
N ILE A 177 -14.52 9.96 -6.00
CA ILE A 177 -14.27 8.53 -6.22
C ILE A 177 -15.02 7.67 -5.19
N LEU A 178 -15.00 8.05 -3.91
CA LEU A 178 -15.64 7.31 -2.83
C LEU A 178 -17.18 7.35 -2.90
N GLN A 179 -17.76 8.46 -3.38
CA GLN A 179 -19.20 8.58 -3.64
C GLN A 179 -19.63 7.94 -4.97
N GLY A 180 -18.67 7.54 -5.82
CA GLY A 180 -18.94 7.00 -7.15
C GLY A 180 -19.34 8.08 -8.17
N GLU A 181 -18.96 9.33 -7.92
CA GLU A 181 -19.28 10.51 -8.73
C GLU A 181 -18.16 10.82 -9.75
N ASP A 182 -16.93 10.32 -9.56
CA ASP A 182 -15.87 10.47 -10.56
C ASP A 182 -16.16 9.63 -11.83
N GLU A 183 -16.01 10.28 -13.00
CA GLU A 183 -16.31 9.65 -14.30
C GLU A 183 -15.40 8.45 -14.57
N ILE A 184 -14.14 8.50 -14.13
CA ILE A 184 -13.10 7.51 -14.41
C ILE A 184 -12.95 6.55 -13.24
N GLY A 185 -12.68 7.10 -12.05
CA GLY A 185 -12.31 6.40 -10.84
C GLY A 185 -13.44 5.65 -10.17
N GLY A 186 -13.03 4.70 -9.35
CA GLY A 186 -13.87 3.89 -8.50
C GLY A 186 -13.10 3.49 -7.24
N VAL A 187 -13.84 3.09 -6.21
CA VAL A 187 -13.25 2.67 -4.94
C VAL A 187 -12.32 1.49 -5.17
N SER A 188 -11.06 1.63 -4.75
CA SER A 188 -10.05 0.57 -4.81
C SER A 188 -9.49 0.27 -3.41
N GLN A 189 -8.92 -0.92 -3.25
CA GLN A 189 -8.24 -1.28 -2.00
C GLN A 189 -7.02 -0.38 -1.74
N ASP A 190 -6.30 0.04 -2.78
CA ASP A 190 -5.14 0.93 -2.62
C ASP A 190 -5.57 2.30 -2.09
N ILE A 191 -6.70 2.85 -2.56
CA ILE A 191 -7.24 4.13 -2.06
C ILE A 191 -7.65 4.01 -0.60
N ILE A 192 -8.40 2.96 -0.24
CA ILE A 192 -8.82 2.74 1.16
C ILE A 192 -7.60 2.65 2.08
N LYS A 193 -6.60 1.84 1.71
CA LYS A 193 -5.36 1.68 2.48
C LYS A 193 -4.59 2.99 2.58
N ALA A 194 -4.47 3.73 1.48
CA ALA A 194 -3.77 5.00 1.46
C ALA A 194 -4.39 6.03 2.41
N LEU A 195 -5.72 6.15 2.42
CA LEU A 195 -6.44 7.02 3.34
C LEU A 195 -6.17 6.62 4.80
N LEU A 196 -6.22 5.33 5.13
CA LEU A 196 -5.90 4.82 6.46
C LEU A 196 -4.42 4.98 6.86
N LEU A 197 -3.51 5.09 5.90
CA LEU A 197 -2.06 5.26 6.09
C LEU A 197 -1.60 6.72 6.03
N SER A 198 -2.42 7.63 5.54
CA SER A 198 -2.07 9.03 5.28
C SER A 198 -1.80 9.88 6.54
N GLU A 199 -2.07 9.34 7.72
CA GLU A 199 -1.96 10.04 9.01
C GLU A 199 -2.79 11.33 9.14
N ASP A 200 -3.89 11.45 8.38
CA ASP A 200 -4.84 12.58 8.44
C ASP A 200 -6.25 12.10 8.83
N GLU A 201 -6.80 12.69 9.89
CA GLU A 201 -8.13 12.37 10.40
C GLU A 201 -9.23 12.58 9.36
N LYS A 202 -9.12 13.58 8.46
CA LYS A 202 -10.10 13.80 7.37
C LYS A 202 -10.19 12.58 6.46
N HIS A 203 -9.05 11.95 6.17
CA HIS A 203 -9.01 10.74 5.36
C HIS A 203 -9.64 9.54 6.08
N TRP A 204 -9.45 9.44 7.40
CA TRP A 204 -10.09 8.38 8.20
C TRP A 204 -11.61 8.59 8.29
N GLU A 205 -12.07 9.85 8.40
CA GLU A 205 -13.49 10.19 8.29
C GLU A 205 -14.10 9.77 6.96
N MET A 206 -13.39 9.98 5.84
CA MET A 206 -13.84 9.53 4.52
C MET A 206 -14.04 8.00 4.50
N VAL A 207 -13.10 7.24 5.03
CA VAL A 207 -13.21 5.77 5.12
C VAL A 207 -14.32 5.35 6.08
N GLY A 208 -14.49 6.05 7.20
CA GLY A 208 -15.60 5.82 8.14
C GLY A 208 -16.97 6.04 7.49
N LYS A 209 -17.15 7.16 6.78
CA LYS A 209 -18.38 7.46 6.03
C LYS A 209 -18.65 6.40 4.96
N LEU A 210 -17.62 5.96 4.24
CA LEU A 210 -17.72 4.88 3.27
C LEU A 210 -18.16 3.55 3.92
N LEU A 211 -17.60 3.20 5.08
CA LEU A 211 -17.98 1.99 5.82
C LEU A 211 -19.45 2.02 6.24
N LEU A 212 -19.93 3.16 6.73
CA LEU A 212 -21.33 3.35 7.11
C LEU A 212 -22.27 3.31 5.89
N ALA A 213 -21.83 3.89 4.75
CA ALA A 213 -22.59 3.87 3.50
C ALA A 213 -22.65 2.46 2.86
N ALA A 214 -21.67 1.59 3.13
CA ALA A 214 -21.61 0.26 2.53
C ALA A 214 -22.84 -0.61 2.84
N GLN A 215 -23.59 -0.38 3.93
CA GLN A 215 -24.92 -0.94 4.24
C GLN A 215 -25.14 -2.44 3.94
N ARG A 216 -25.50 -2.83 2.71
CA ARG A 216 -25.68 -4.25 2.28
C ARG A 216 -24.59 -4.76 1.32
N GLN A 217 -23.68 -3.91 0.87
CA GLN A 217 -22.52 -4.25 0.05
C GLN A 217 -21.45 -4.96 0.89
N GLU A 218 -21.58 -6.29 1.02
CA GLU A 218 -20.64 -7.10 1.82
C GLU A 218 -19.21 -6.99 1.29
N GLY A 219 -19.02 -6.99 -0.04
CA GLY A 219 -17.69 -6.85 -0.65
C GLY A 219 -16.99 -5.55 -0.22
N LEU A 220 -17.68 -4.41 -0.27
CA LEU A 220 -17.12 -3.13 0.15
C LEU A 220 -16.80 -3.09 1.65
N ARG A 221 -17.72 -3.59 2.50
CA ARG A 221 -17.44 -3.72 3.95
C ARG A 221 -16.20 -4.55 4.20
N GLN A 222 -16.10 -5.70 3.54
CA GLN A 222 -14.96 -6.60 3.69
C GLN A 222 -13.68 -5.90 3.25
N SER A 223 -13.65 -5.23 2.10
CA SER A 223 -12.47 -4.50 1.61
C SER A 223 -12.00 -3.42 2.58
N ILE A 224 -12.92 -2.71 3.24
CA ILE A 224 -12.58 -1.68 4.23
C ILE A 224 -12.02 -2.31 5.50
N LEU A 225 -12.76 -3.25 6.10
CA LEU A 225 -12.40 -3.87 7.37
C LEU A 225 -11.10 -4.69 7.25
N GLU A 226 -10.89 -5.39 6.13
CA GLU A 226 -9.64 -6.14 5.87
C GLU A 226 -8.46 -5.24 5.48
N SER A 227 -8.64 -3.92 5.32
CA SER A 227 -7.54 -2.97 5.13
C SER A 227 -7.03 -2.38 6.45
N MET A 228 -7.75 -2.61 7.55
CA MET A 228 -7.39 -2.06 8.87
C MET A 228 -6.21 -2.79 9.54
N ASP A 229 -5.85 -4.01 9.11
CA ASP A 229 -4.62 -4.71 9.56
C ASP A 229 -3.33 -4.02 9.09
N GLU A 230 -3.44 -3.20 8.04
CA GLU A 230 -2.36 -2.43 7.44
C GLU A 230 -2.39 -0.95 7.84
N ALA A 231 -3.38 -0.52 8.63
CA ALA A 231 -3.62 0.88 8.96
C ALA A 231 -2.59 1.46 9.95
N GLY A 232 -2.49 2.80 9.96
CA GLY A 232 -1.85 3.55 11.03
C GLY A 232 -2.51 3.27 12.39
N LEU A 233 -1.78 3.48 13.49
CA LEU A 233 -2.30 3.14 14.81
C LEU A 233 -3.53 4.00 15.19
N GLN A 234 -3.46 5.30 14.89
CA GLN A 234 -4.57 6.24 15.17
C GLN A 234 -5.77 6.01 14.25
N SER A 235 -5.54 5.67 12.98
CA SER A 235 -6.63 5.32 12.06
C SER A 235 -7.30 4.00 12.44
N LEU A 236 -6.55 3.00 12.90
CA LEU A 236 -7.11 1.78 13.48
C LEU A 236 -8.00 2.10 14.68
N LYS A 237 -7.55 2.95 15.60
CA LYS A 237 -8.35 3.39 16.76
C LYS A 237 -9.63 4.10 16.33
N TYR A 238 -9.52 5.07 15.42
CA TYR A 238 -10.66 5.78 14.86
C TYR A 238 -11.70 4.82 14.26
N MET A 239 -11.25 3.89 13.42
CA MET A 239 -12.13 2.93 12.77
C MET A 239 -12.74 1.90 13.74
N ILE A 240 -12.03 1.50 14.80
CA ILE A 240 -12.60 0.70 15.89
C ILE A 240 -13.75 1.46 16.55
N ASN A 241 -13.58 2.77 16.80
CA ASN A 241 -14.65 3.59 17.37
C ASN A 241 -15.88 3.62 16.46
N VAL A 242 -15.69 3.83 15.14
CA VAL A 242 -16.79 3.78 14.15
C VAL A 242 -17.53 2.43 14.21
N VAL A 243 -16.79 1.32 14.30
CA VAL A 243 -17.38 -0.03 14.38
C VAL A 243 -18.21 -0.23 15.65
N LEU A 244 -17.71 0.24 16.80
CA LEU A 244 -18.37 0.13 18.11
C LEU A 244 -19.63 1.00 18.19
N GLU A 245 -19.55 2.27 17.78
CA GLU A 245 -20.66 3.24 17.89
C GLU A 245 -21.83 2.92 16.95
N ASN A 246 -21.56 2.29 15.80
CA ASN A 246 -22.57 2.06 14.77
C ASN A 246 -23.08 0.61 14.70
N ASP A 247 -22.76 -0.20 15.72
CA ASP A 247 -23.14 -1.62 15.83
C ASP A 247 -22.78 -2.45 14.58
N ILE A 248 -21.65 -2.11 13.92
CA ILE A 248 -21.20 -2.79 12.69
C ILE A 248 -20.80 -4.25 12.98
N ILE A 249 -20.52 -4.58 14.25
CA ILE A 249 -20.13 -5.91 14.74
C ILE A 249 -21.17 -7.00 14.42
N ARG A 250 -22.41 -6.63 14.10
CA ARG A 250 -23.45 -7.58 13.63
C ARG A 250 -23.09 -8.27 12.30
N PHE A 251 -22.16 -7.74 11.52
CA PHE A 251 -21.74 -8.33 10.25
C PHE A 251 -20.60 -9.34 10.44
N SER A 252 -20.65 -10.46 9.73
CA SER A 252 -19.64 -11.52 9.81
C SER A 252 -18.26 -11.10 9.30
N SER A 253 -18.20 -10.11 8.39
CA SER A 253 -16.93 -9.49 7.95
C SER A 253 -16.14 -8.88 9.10
N VAL A 254 -16.80 -8.33 10.14
CA VAL A 254 -16.09 -7.77 11.30
C VAL A 254 -15.36 -8.87 12.09
N VAL A 255 -16.01 -10.02 12.30
CA VAL A 255 -15.39 -11.14 13.03
C VAL A 255 -14.13 -11.61 12.33
N ARG A 256 -14.19 -11.77 11.00
CA ARG A 256 -13.03 -12.17 10.19
C ARG A 256 -11.92 -11.13 10.23
N ALA A 257 -12.28 -9.85 10.09
CA ALA A 257 -11.30 -8.77 10.11
C ALA A 257 -10.60 -8.71 11.47
N VAL A 258 -11.33 -8.75 12.58
CA VAL A 258 -10.77 -8.77 13.95
C VAL A 258 -9.83 -9.96 14.18
N ASN A 259 -10.17 -11.14 13.65
CA ASN A 259 -9.29 -12.30 13.66
C ASN A 259 -7.97 -12.01 12.93
N THR A 260 -8.01 -11.38 11.77
CA THR A 260 -6.82 -11.00 11.02
C THR A 260 -5.99 -9.92 11.75
N TRP A 261 -6.62 -8.85 12.21
CA TRP A 261 -5.94 -7.71 12.86
C TRP A 261 -5.06 -8.16 14.03
N PHE A 262 -5.63 -9.00 14.89
CA PHE A 262 -4.98 -9.44 16.13
C PHE A 262 -4.36 -10.84 16.01
N GLY A 263 -4.44 -11.47 14.83
CA GLY A 263 -3.95 -12.83 14.61
C GLY A 263 -4.66 -13.89 15.45
N LEU A 264 -5.95 -13.69 15.72
CA LEU A 264 -6.79 -14.58 16.51
C LEU A 264 -7.39 -15.64 15.57
N ASN A 265 -7.26 -16.91 15.92
CA ASN A 265 -7.77 -18.02 15.11
C ASN A 265 -9.15 -18.48 15.61
N TRP A 266 -10.09 -17.54 15.81
CA TRP A 266 -11.43 -17.90 16.29
C TRP A 266 -12.34 -18.35 15.15
N GLU A 267 -13.00 -19.49 15.32
CA GLU A 267 -13.95 -19.99 14.31
C GLU A 267 -15.31 -19.28 14.37
N ALA A 268 -15.88 -19.16 15.57
CA ALA A 268 -17.20 -18.52 15.78
C ALA A 268 -17.29 -17.88 17.19
N PRO A 269 -16.52 -16.83 17.46
CA PRO A 269 -16.53 -16.16 18.75
C PRO A 269 -17.89 -15.50 19.00
N LYS A 270 -18.32 -15.45 20.28
CA LYS A 270 -19.53 -14.71 20.67
C LYS A 270 -19.33 -13.21 20.41
N LYS A 271 -20.40 -12.51 20.02
CA LYS A 271 -20.39 -11.04 19.82
C LYS A 271 -19.79 -10.28 21.01
N SER A 272 -20.10 -10.68 22.24
CA SER A 272 -19.55 -10.06 23.45
C SER A 272 -18.03 -10.15 23.56
N VAL A 273 -17.43 -11.22 23.03
CA VAL A 273 -15.97 -11.40 23.00
C VAL A 273 -15.34 -10.42 22.00
N ILE A 274 -15.95 -10.29 20.81
CA ILE A 274 -15.50 -9.32 19.80
C ILE A 274 -15.58 -7.89 20.33
N ASN A 275 -16.73 -7.49 20.91
CA ASN A 275 -16.89 -6.18 21.54
C ASN A 275 -15.80 -5.93 22.57
N ARG A 276 -15.57 -6.91 23.46
CA ARG A 276 -14.58 -6.76 24.53
C ARG A 276 -13.17 -6.55 24.00
N ILE A 277 -12.77 -7.28 22.95
CA ILE A 277 -11.46 -7.07 22.32
C ILE A 277 -11.35 -5.70 21.66
N LEU A 278 -12.39 -5.26 20.96
CA LEU A 278 -12.39 -3.94 20.33
C LEU A 278 -12.33 -2.80 21.36
N GLU A 279 -13.10 -2.89 22.45
CA GLU A 279 -13.04 -1.96 23.57
C GLU A 279 -11.65 -1.93 24.21
N LEU A 280 -11.05 -3.10 24.45
CA LEU A 280 -9.69 -3.21 24.98
C LEU A 280 -8.67 -2.59 24.04
N ALA A 281 -8.69 -2.95 22.75
CA ALA A 281 -7.79 -2.40 21.75
C ALA A 281 -7.90 -0.87 21.68
N HIS A 282 -9.13 -0.34 21.62
CA HIS A 282 -9.39 1.10 21.64
C HIS A 282 -8.81 1.79 22.90
N SER A 283 -8.94 1.16 24.06
CA SER A 283 -8.41 1.69 25.33
C SER A 283 -6.88 1.67 25.44
N LEU A 284 -6.23 0.74 24.75
CA LEU A 284 -4.78 0.51 24.83
C LEU A 284 -4.00 1.29 23.77
N ILE A 285 -4.65 1.71 22.69
CA ILE A 285 -4.06 2.62 21.71
C ILE A 285 -4.05 4.03 22.31
N LEU A 286 -2.87 4.49 22.71
CA LEU A 286 -2.66 5.83 23.25
C LEU A 286 -2.59 6.87 22.11
N ASN A 287 -3.00 8.10 22.41
CA ASN A 287 -2.90 9.23 21.48
C ASN A 287 -1.46 9.69 21.34
#